data_AF-A0A3S3PGP8-F1
#
_entry.id   AF-A0A3S3PGP8-F1
#
_cell.length_a   1.000
_cell.length_b   1.000
_cell.length_c   1.000
_cell.angle_alpha   90.00
_cell.angle_beta   90.00
_cell.angle_gamma   90.00
#
_symmetry.space_group_name_H-M   'P 1'
#
loop_
_entity.id
_entity.type
_entity.pdbx_description
1 polymer ?
#
loop_
_entity_poly.entity_id
_entity_poly.type
_entity_poly.pdbx_seq_one_letter_code
_entity_poly.pdbx_strand_id
1 'polypeptide(L)'
;MPALCLQQQPNLHDEPRVQRKVHGLHCEVKNRCAVEMDSVSHKAISAMDCEHLARIVRRNDENVLIIDSRSFLEYNTSHIRSAVNVCCSKIVKRRLQHDKISIKELLVNTCGAEVNELMDAVVYDQGSLDVRSLPDDTFISVLLNKLKLVVNSVHIVIGGFLEFQMAYPDLCENKTRKNLPLLTSLSQPCLPISNNGPTRILPFLYLGSQHDAMNRELLRSHNITYELNVSTTCPKPDFIKDSHFMRIPVNDNYSEKLLPYFPKACNFLDKVRESSGCAIVHCLAGISRSATVAIAYVMRHLKMSSDDAYRYVKSKRASISPNFNFLGQLLEYERQLRRDRILDSCPNECTSAPSSFSTSSVMLQGCP
;
A
#
# COMPACT_ATOMS: atom_id res chain seq x y z
N MET A 1 7.68 -44.91 -42.75
CA MET A 1 8.56 -45.66 -41.84
C MET A 1 7.95 -45.58 -40.45
N PRO A 2 7.35 -46.66 -39.93
CA PRO A 2 6.47 -46.56 -38.76
C PRO A 2 7.26 -46.67 -37.45
N ALA A 3 6.75 -46.01 -36.41
CA ALA A 3 7.10 -46.29 -35.02
C ALA A 3 5.89 -46.07 -34.11
N LEU A 4 5.70 -47.05 -33.20
CA LEU A 4 4.98 -47.03 -31.92
C LEU A 4 3.44 -47.04 -31.93
N CYS A 5 2.82 -48.16 -31.52
CA CYS A 5 2.29 -48.41 -30.16
C CYS A 5 1.54 -49.77 -30.07
N LEU A 6 1.19 -50.19 -28.83
CA LEU A 6 0.28 -51.28 -28.35
C LEU A 6 0.99 -52.55 -27.79
N GLN A 7 0.93 -52.79 -26.45
CA GLN A 7 -0.02 -53.64 -25.64
C GLN A 7 0.23 -55.16 -25.84
N GLN A 8 0.22 -56.12 -24.90
CA GLN A 8 -0.28 -56.38 -23.52
C GLN A 8 0.36 -57.71 -23.00
N GLN A 9 0.86 -57.83 -21.74
CA GLN A 9 0.42 -58.71 -20.60
C GLN A 9 0.55 -60.28 -20.69
N PRO A 10 0.42 -61.10 -19.59
CA PRO A 10 1.18 -61.22 -18.32
C PRO A 10 1.40 -62.72 -17.87
N ASN A 11 1.65 -62.99 -16.56
CA ASN A 11 1.78 -64.27 -15.79
C ASN A 11 3.22 -64.75 -15.49
N LEU A 12 3.63 -65.37 -14.36
CA LEU A 12 3.01 -65.99 -13.17
C LEU A 12 4.15 -66.24 -12.12
N HIS A 13 3.87 -66.22 -10.80
CA HIS A 13 4.26 -67.23 -9.77
C HIS A 13 4.37 -66.70 -8.30
N ASP A 14 3.41 -67.17 -7.49
CA ASP A 14 3.48 -67.90 -6.19
C ASP A 14 4.36 -67.46 -4.98
N GLU A 15 3.68 -66.98 -3.92
CA GLU A 15 3.56 -67.42 -2.48
C GLU A 15 4.72 -68.14 -1.72
N PRO A 16 4.68 -68.36 -0.36
CA PRO A 16 4.05 -67.67 0.80
C PRO A 16 4.99 -67.52 2.05
N ARG A 17 4.58 -66.77 3.11
CA ARG A 17 4.47 -67.24 4.54
C ARG A 17 4.49 -66.15 5.64
N VAL A 18 3.34 -66.02 6.31
CA VAL A 18 3.04 -66.06 7.78
C VAL A 18 3.82 -65.18 8.79
N GLN A 19 3.05 -64.22 9.33
CA GLN A 19 2.99 -63.60 10.67
C GLN A 19 3.89 -64.11 11.82
N ARG A 20 4.54 -63.18 12.54
CA ARG A 20 4.63 -63.20 14.02
C ARG A 20 4.58 -61.78 14.61
N LYS A 21 3.73 -61.66 15.63
CA LYS A 21 3.43 -60.49 16.47
C LYS A 21 4.36 -60.55 17.68
N VAL A 22 5.07 -59.46 18.02
CA VAL A 22 5.76 -59.33 19.31
C VAL A 22 5.50 -57.93 19.86
N HIS A 23 4.85 -57.87 21.03
CA HIS A 23 4.66 -56.68 21.84
C HIS A 23 5.81 -56.58 22.85
N GLY A 24 6.22 -55.33 23.15
CA GLY A 24 6.69 -54.95 24.49
C GLY A 24 8.14 -54.48 24.60
N LEU A 25 8.28 -53.32 25.28
CA LEU A 25 9.45 -52.79 26.00
C LEU A 25 10.42 -51.86 25.25
N HIS A 26 10.11 -50.56 25.29
CA HIS A 26 11.06 -49.43 25.37
C HIS A 26 10.23 -48.17 25.67
N CYS A 27 10.58 -47.21 26.51
CA CYS A 27 11.56 -47.02 27.57
C CYS A 27 11.12 -45.68 28.18
N GLU A 28 10.98 -45.62 29.49
CA GLU A 28 10.81 -44.35 30.22
C GLU A 28 12.00 -43.44 29.92
N VAL A 29 11.75 -42.16 29.66
CA VAL A 29 12.52 -40.96 30.06
C VAL A 29 12.14 -39.81 29.12
N LYS A 30 11.18 -38.99 29.59
CA LYS A 30 11.19 -37.51 29.58
C LYS A 30 9.81 -37.00 29.97
N ASN A 31 9.50 -37.13 31.26
CA ASN A 31 8.41 -36.40 31.89
C ASN A 31 9.04 -35.38 32.84
N ARG A 32 9.32 -34.18 32.33
CA ARG A 32 9.55 -32.92 33.05
C ARG A 32 9.42 -31.80 32.02
N CYS A 33 8.60 -30.81 32.33
CA CYS A 33 8.07 -29.72 31.48
C CYS A 33 6.75 -30.04 30.78
N ALA A 34 5.72 -30.38 31.55
CA ALA A 34 4.33 -30.32 31.11
C ALA A 34 3.41 -29.89 32.26
N VAL A 35 3.69 -28.74 32.90
CA VAL A 35 2.68 -27.99 33.67
C VAL A 35 3.06 -26.51 33.69
N GLU A 36 2.76 -25.82 32.60
CA GLU A 36 2.36 -24.41 32.64
C GLU A 36 1.25 -24.31 31.58
N MET A 37 0.06 -24.77 31.96
CA MET A 37 -1.16 -24.40 31.26
C MET A 37 -1.43 -22.94 31.66
N ASP A 38 -0.92 -22.01 30.86
CA ASP A 38 -1.38 -20.63 30.91
C ASP A 38 -2.89 -20.61 30.68
N SER A 39 -3.62 -20.32 31.75
CA SER A 39 -5.04 -20.00 31.71
C SER A 39 -5.18 -18.65 31.01
N VAL A 40 -5.12 -18.64 29.67
CA VAL A 40 -5.42 -17.45 28.87
C VAL A 40 -6.88 -17.11 29.09
N SER A 41 -7.15 -16.13 29.96
CA SER A 41 -8.48 -15.56 30.08
C SER A 41 -8.88 -15.02 28.71
N HIS A 42 -9.86 -15.63 28.06
CA HIS A 42 -10.29 -15.22 26.75
C HIS A 42 -11.13 -13.93 26.85
N LYS A 43 -10.49 -12.76 27.05
CA LYS A 43 -11.11 -11.41 27.00
C LYS A 43 -12.15 -11.24 25.88
N ALA A 44 -13.43 -11.05 26.17
CA ALA A 44 -14.45 -10.97 25.13
C ALA A 44 -14.24 -9.73 24.23
N ILE A 45 -14.55 -9.86 22.92
CA ILE A 45 -14.65 -8.71 22.01
C ILE A 45 -16.06 -8.13 22.20
N SER A 46 -16.13 -6.84 22.51
CA SER A 46 -17.40 -6.16 22.81
C SER A 46 -17.83 -5.23 21.69
N ALA A 47 -19.13 -5.09 21.48
CA ALA A 47 -19.68 -4.09 20.57
C ALA A 47 -19.67 -2.71 21.23
N MET A 48 -19.43 -1.66 20.46
CA MET A 48 -19.48 -0.26 20.89
C MET A 48 -20.33 0.55 19.91
N ASP A 49 -21.21 1.39 20.43
CA ASP A 49 -21.99 2.32 19.60
C ASP A 49 -21.19 3.59 19.24
N CYS A 50 -21.67 4.32 18.24
CA CYS A 50 -21.03 5.54 17.76
C CYS A 50 -21.03 6.67 18.82
N GLU A 51 -22.02 6.72 19.71
CA GLU A 51 -22.09 7.73 20.76
C GLU A 51 -20.97 7.57 21.79
N HIS A 52 -20.70 6.33 22.18
CA HIS A 52 -19.61 6.00 23.09
C HIS A 52 -18.26 6.36 22.47
N LEU A 53 -18.04 5.99 21.21
CA LEU A 53 -16.82 6.37 20.52
C LEU A 53 -16.67 7.89 20.43
N ALA A 54 -17.76 8.62 20.15
CA ALA A 54 -17.71 10.08 20.07
C ALA A 54 -17.29 10.71 21.42
N ARG A 55 -17.71 10.13 22.55
CA ARG A 55 -17.25 10.56 23.89
C ARG A 55 -15.75 10.33 24.07
N ILE A 56 -15.22 9.19 23.62
CA ILE A 56 -13.78 8.88 23.67
C ILE A 56 -12.98 9.89 22.82
N VAL A 57 -13.40 10.11 21.57
CA VAL A 57 -12.72 11.03 20.62
C VAL A 57 -12.78 12.50 21.09
N ARG A 58 -13.84 12.90 21.81
CA ARG A 58 -13.94 14.25 22.40
C ARG A 58 -13.00 14.43 23.59
N ARG A 59 -12.83 13.39 24.41
CA ARG A 59 -11.94 13.40 25.58
C ARG A 59 -10.47 13.32 25.21
N ASN A 60 -10.16 12.83 24.00
CA ASN A 60 -8.80 12.53 23.56
C ASN A 60 -8.08 11.60 24.56
N ASP A 61 -8.75 10.49 24.88
CA ASP A 61 -8.26 9.53 25.86
C ASP A 61 -7.04 8.77 25.31
N GLU A 62 -5.85 9.09 25.83
CA GLU A 62 -4.59 8.49 25.39
C GLU A 62 -4.47 7.00 25.78
N ASN A 63 -5.31 6.50 26.68
CA ASN A 63 -5.36 5.07 27.02
C ASN A 63 -6.17 4.25 26.02
N VAL A 64 -6.80 4.88 25.03
CA VAL A 64 -7.63 4.21 24.02
C VAL A 64 -7.01 4.35 22.64
N LEU A 65 -6.58 3.22 22.05
CA LEU A 65 -6.12 3.18 20.67
C LEU A 65 -7.31 2.97 19.72
N ILE A 66 -7.58 3.97 18.89
CA ILE A 66 -8.62 3.90 17.85
C ILE A 66 -8.00 3.41 16.55
N ILE A 67 -8.49 2.28 16.02
CA ILE A 67 -7.93 1.61 14.85
C ILE A 67 -8.94 1.60 13.70
N ASP A 68 -8.55 2.21 12.59
CA ASP A 68 -9.24 2.12 11.31
C ASP A 68 -8.80 0.86 10.56
N SER A 69 -9.70 -0.11 10.42
CA SER A 69 -9.43 -1.37 9.70
C SER A 69 -9.77 -1.31 8.22
N ARG A 70 -10.10 -0.14 7.67
CA ARG A 70 -10.45 0.04 6.26
C ARG A 70 -9.19 0.15 5.40
N SER A 71 -9.40 0.24 4.09
CA SER A 71 -8.28 0.44 3.18
C SER A 71 -7.58 1.77 3.43
N PHE A 72 -6.30 1.84 3.07
CA PHE A 72 -5.51 3.07 3.16
C PHE A 72 -6.19 4.25 2.42
N LEU A 73 -6.89 3.98 1.32
CA LEU A 73 -7.60 5.00 0.56
C LEU A 73 -8.79 5.56 1.33
N GLU A 74 -9.60 4.69 1.95
CA GLU A 74 -10.75 5.09 2.75
C GLU A 74 -10.30 5.94 3.94
N TYR A 75 -9.28 5.49 4.68
CA TYR A 75 -8.70 6.23 5.80
C TYR A 75 -8.19 7.62 5.39
N ASN A 76 -7.40 7.72 4.32
CA ASN A 76 -6.85 9.02 3.90
C ASN A 76 -7.89 9.96 3.29
N THR A 77 -9.03 9.43 2.83
CA THR A 77 -10.15 10.26 2.36
C THR A 77 -10.83 10.93 3.54
N SER A 78 -11.19 10.14 4.56
CA SER A 78 -11.80 10.61 5.80
C SER A 78 -11.66 9.51 6.85
N HIS A 79 -11.35 9.87 8.08
CA HIS A 79 -11.26 8.92 9.20
C HIS A 79 -11.67 9.59 10.50
N ILE A 80 -11.91 8.80 11.54
CA ILE A 80 -12.20 9.32 12.88
C ILE A 80 -10.94 9.99 13.42
N ARG A 81 -11.08 11.17 14.01
CA ARG A 81 -9.94 11.92 14.55
C ARG A 81 -9.11 11.08 15.52
N SER A 82 -7.79 11.22 15.44
CA SER A 82 -6.82 10.45 16.23
C SER A 82 -6.80 8.92 15.97
N ALA A 83 -7.58 8.41 15.01
CA ALA A 83 -7.51 7.00 14.63
C ALA A 83 -6.22 6.70 13.86
N VAL A 84 -5.67 5.50 14.03
CA VAL A 84 -4.55 4.97 13.24
C VAL A 84 -5.03 3.94 12.23
N ASN A 85 -4.40 3.86 11.06
CA ASN A 85 -4.73 2.85 10.05
C ASN A 85 -3.73 1.70 10.04
N VAL A 86 -4.25 0.48 10.08
CA VAL A 86 -3.44 -0.76 10.02
C VAL A 86 -3.30 -1.32 8.61
N CYS A 87 -3.65 -0.53 7.58
CA CYS A 87 -3.48 -0.86 6.15
C CYS A 87 -4.03 -2.24 5.78
N CYS A 88 -5.34 -2.43 5.92
CA CYS A 88 -6.01 -3.69 5.63
C CYS A 88 -5.66 -4.24 4.24
N SER A 89 -4.93 -5.37 4.21
CA SER A 89 -4.54 -6.05 2.98
C SER A 89 -4.50 -7.56 3.16
N LYS A 90 -4.67 -8.31 2.06
CA LYS A 90 -4.61 -9.78 2.06
C LYS A 90 -3.26 -10.32 2.57
N ILE A 91 -2.18 -9.59 2.34
CA ILE A 91 -0.83 -9.99 2.77
C ILE A 91 -0.68 -9.82 4.28
N VAL A 92 -1.07 -8.66 4.80
CA VAL A 92 -1.03 -8.40 6.25
C VAL A 92 -1.92 -9.39 6.99
N LYS A 93 -3.14 -9.66 6.47
CA LYS A 93 -4.03 -10.70 7.00
C LYS A 93 -3.31 -12.05 7.14
N ARG A 94 -2.76 -12.56 6.04
CA ARG A 94 -2.07 -13.88 6.03
C ARG A 94 -0.89 -13.92 6.99
N ARG A 95 -0.10 -12.84 7.05
CA ARG A 95 1.05 -12.78 7.95
C ARG A 95 0.63 -12.77 9.42
N LEU A 96 -0.39 -12.00 9.78
CA LEU A 96 -0.97 -12.02 11.14
C LEU A 96 -1.57 -13.40 11.47
N GLN A 97 -2.34 -13.96 10.54
CA GLN A 97 -3.04 -15.25 10.72
C GLN A 97 -2.07 -16.41 10.91
N HIS A 98 -0.90 -16.38 10.26
CA HIS A 98 0.16 -17.39 10.38
C HIS A 98 1.29 -16.98 11.34
N ASP A 99 1.08 -15.96 12.18
CA ASP A 99 2.05 -15.49 13.18
C ASP A 99 3.45 -15.17 12.60
N LYS A 100 3.50 -14.72 11.33
CA LYS A 100 4.71 -14.23 10.66
C LYS A 100 5.00 -12.76 10.96
N ILE A 101 4.07 -12.06 11.59
CA ILE A 101 4.22 -10.72 12.15
C ILE A 101 3.34 -10.65 13.38
N SER A 102 3.86 -10.12 14.49
CA SER A 102 3.04 -9.91 15.69
C SER A 102 2.15 -8.67 15.53
N ILE A 103 1.07 -8.58 16.30
CA ILE A 103 0.20 -7.39 16.27
C ILE A 103 0.93 -6.13 16.75
N LYS A 104 1.80 -6.25 17.76
CA LYS A 104 2.63 -5.13 18.25
C LYS A 104 3.57 -4.62 17.15
N GLU A 105 4.26 -5.54 16.48
CA GLU A 105 5.15 -5.22 15.35
C GLU A 105 4.37 -4.58 14.18
N LEU A 106 3.17 -5.07 13.88
CA LEU A 106 2.33 -4.47 12.85
C LEU A 106 1.95 -3.02 13.17
N LEU A 107 1.50 -2.75 14.40
CA LEU A 107 1.09 -1.42 14.84
C LEU A 107 2.27 -0.44 14.78
N VAL A 108 3.42 -0.82 15.32
CA VAL A 108 4.64 0.00 15.27
C VAL A 108 5.05 0.28 13.82
N ASN A 109 5.11 -0.76 12.96
CA ASN A 109 5.58 -0.59 11.59
C ASN A 109 4.61 0.19 10.70
N THR A 110 3.31 0.13 10.96
CA THR A 110 2.29 0.74 10.08
C THR A 110 1.91 2.15 10.52
N CYS A 111 1.85 2.38 11.84
CA CYS A 111 1.33 3.63 12.39
C CYS A 111 2.13 4.18 13.58
N GLY A 112 3.25 3.56 13.94
CA GLY A 112 4.10 4.01 15.06
C GLY A 112 3.43 3.87 16.43
N ALA A 113 2.30 3.17 16.52
CA ALA A 113 1.56 3.00 17.77
C ALA A 113 2.13 1.85 18.60
N GLU A 114 2.45 2.14 19.85
CA GLU A 114 2.79 1.15 20.86
C GLU A 114 1.56 0.81 21.69
N VAL A 115 1.41 -0.46 22.08
CA VAL A 115 0.29 -0.93 22.89
C VAL A 115 0.77 -1.76 24.07
N ASN A 116 0.04 -1.66 25.18
CA ASN A 116 0.29 -2.41 26.39
C ASN A 116 -1.04 -2.92 26.99
N GLU A 117 -0.93 -3.76 28.02
CA GLU A 117 -2.08 -4.44 28.64
C GLU A 117 -3.02 -3.53 29.45
N LEU A 118 -2.68 -2.25 29.62
CA LEU A 118 -3.51 -1.23 30.28
C LEU A 118 -4.37 -0.43 29.29
N MET A 119 -4.04 -0.48 28.00
CA MET A 119 -4.75 0.27 26.97
C MET A 119 -5.98 -0.49 26.48
N ASP A 120 -7.01 0.24 26.07
CA ASP A 120 -8.15 -0.32 25.35
C ASP A 120 -7.98 -0.12 23.83
N ALA A 121 -8.45 -1.06 23.03
CA ALA A 121 -8.47 -0.92 21.57
C ALA A 121 -9.91 -0.81 21.05
N VAL A 122 -10.18 0.18 20.21
CA VAL A 122 -11.46 0.34 19.51
C VAL A 122 -11.22 0.24 18.02
N VAL A 123 -11.81 -0.75 17.36
CA VAL A 123 -11.64 -1.02 15.94
C VAL A 123 -12.92 -0.66 15.19
N TYR A 124 -12.81 -0.02 14.04
CA TYR A 124 -13.95 0.19 13.14
C TYR A 124 -13.59 -0.15 11.69
N ASP A 125 -14.57 -0.66 10.97
CA ASP A 125 -14.51 -0.88 9.53
C ASP A 125 -15.41 0.12 8.80
N GLN A 126 -15.83 -0.18 7.57
CA GLN A 126 -16.67 0.73 6.81
C GLN A 126 -18.12 0.76 7.30
N GLY A 127 -18.68 -0.36 7.79
CA GLY A 127 -20.11 -0.41 8.10
C GLY A 127 -20.62 -1.74 8.64
N SER A 128 -19.80 -2.50 9.38
CA SER A 128 -20.27 -3.74 10.01
C SER A 128 -21.34 -3.45 11.06
N LEU A 129 -22.45 -4.18 11.00
CA LEU A 129 -23.62 -3.97 11.85
C LEU A 129 -23.66 -4.93 13.05
N ASP A 130 -22.95 -6.06 13.01
CA ASP A 130 -22.87 -7.00 14.14
C ASP A 130 -21.56 -7.78 14.15
N VAL A 131 -20.91 -7.82 15.31
CA VAL A 131 -19.70 -8.60 15.61
C VAL A 131 -19.91 -10.08 15.34
N ARG A 132 -21.10 -10.61 15.62
CA ARG A 132 -21.45 -12.03 15.45
C ARG A 132 -21.68 -12.44 14.00
N SER A 133 -21.81 -11.47 13.11
CA SER A 133 -22.00 -11.70 11.67
C SER A 133 -20.70 -11.68 10.87
N LEU A 134 -19.57 -11.35 11.51
CA LEU A 134 -18.27 -11.27 10.86
C LEU A 134 -17.73 -12.67 10.56
N PRO A 135 -17.41 -13.00 9.29
CA PRO A 135 -16.77 -14.27 8.98
C PRO A 135 -15.40 -14.38 9.67
N ASP A 136 -15.07 -15.56 10.20
CA ASP A 136 -13.83 -15.80 10.96
C ASP A 136 -12.55 -15.55 10.15
N ASP A 137 -12.61 -15.68 8.82
CA ASP A 137 -11.48 -15.47 7.92
C ASP A 137 -11.37 -14.02 7.40
N THR A 138 -12.12 -13.06 7.94
CA THR A 138 -11.93 -11.65 7.55
C THR A 138 -10.72 -11.02 8.24
N PHE A 139 -10.19 -9.95 7.65
CA PHE A 139 -9.08 -9.20 8.26
C PHE A 139 -9.46 -8.66 9.64
N ILE A 140 -10.68 -8.13 9.79
CA ILE A 140 -11.14 -7.59 11.07
C ILE A 140 -11.23 -8.68 12.14
N SER A 141 -11.75 -9.86 11.82
CA SER A 141 -11.78 -11.00 12.75
C SER A 141 -10.37 -11.42 13.19
N VAL A 142 -9.42 -11.50 12.26
CA VAL A 142 -8.02 -11.80 12.60
C VAL A 142 -7.42 -10.69 13.47
N LEU A 143 -7.64 -9.43 13.12
CA LEU A 143 -7.12 -8.27 13.85
C LEU A 143 -7.62 -8.22 15.30
N LEU A 144 -8.94 -8.33 15.50
CA LEU A 144 -9.58 -8.31 16.81
C LEU A 144 -9.04 -9.43 17.71
N ASN A 145 -8.93 -10.64 17.16
CA ASN A 145 -8.41 -11.79 17.90
C ASN A 145 -6.95 -11.64 18.30
N LYS A 146 -6.11 -10.97 17.49
CA LYS A 146 -4.72 -10.71 17.84
C LYS A 146 -4.58 -9.56 18.85
N LEU A 147 -5.39 -8.51 18.73
CA LEU A 147 -5.40 -7.38 19.68
C LEU A 147 -5.76 -7.84 21.09
N LYS A 148 -6.72 -8.76 21.21
CA LYS A 148 -7.17 -9.36 22.48
C LYS A 148 -6.04 -9.92 23.35
N LEU A 149 -4.93 -10.30 22.73
CA LEU A 149 -3.75 -10.88 23.40
C LEU A 149 -2.80 -9.83 23.98
N VAL A 150 -2.94 -8.55 23.61
CA VAL A 150 -1.93 -7.51 23.91
C VAL A 150 -2.47 -6.24 24.55
N VAL A 151 -3.80 -6.08 24.64
CA VAL A 151 -4.47 -4.90 25.22
C VAL A 151 -5.43 -5.29 26.36
N ASN A 152 -5.87 -4.32 27.15
CA ASN A 152 -6.82 -4.51 28.25
C ASN A 152 -8.18 -5.03 27.76
N SER A 153 -8.81 -4.33 26.82
CA SER A 153 -10.08 -4.71 26.22
C SER A 153 -10.14 -4.36 24.72
N VAL A 154 -10.98 -5.07 23.97
CA VAL A 154 -11.15 -4.86 22.52
C VAL A 154 -12.61 -4.61 22.21
N HIS A 155 -12.87 -3.51 21.52
CA HIS A 155 -14.20 -3.11 21.07
C HIS A 155 -14.24 -3.00 19.55
N ILE A 156 -15.39 -3.32 18.96
CA ILE A 156 -15.70 -3.01 17.56
C ILE A 156 -16.89 -2.07 17.47
N VAL A 157 -16.80 -1.09 16.60
CA VAL A 157 -17.84 -0.07 16.41
C VAL A 157 -18.94 -0.60 15.51
N ILE A 158 -20.16 -0.64 16.05
CA ILE A 158 -21.37 -0.98 15.29
C ILE A 158 -21.73 0.19 14.38
N GLY A 159 -22.03 -0.13 13.12
CA GLY A 159 -22.28 0.89 12.08
C GLY A 159 -21.02 1.38 11.37
N GLY A 160 -19.84 0.98 11.87
CA GLY A 160 -18.54 1.32 11.32
C GLY A 160 -18.33 2.82 11.15
N PHE A 161 -17.49 3.18 10.19
CA PHE A 161 -17.19 4.58 9.88
C PHE A 161 -18.39 5.34 9.30
N LEU A 162 -19.21 4.69 8.48
CA LEU A 162 -20.31 5.35 7.78
C LEU A 162 -21.32 5.96 8.77
N GLU A 163 -21.80 5.18 9.74
CA GLU A 163 -22.75 5.67 10.73
C GLU A 163 -22.12 6.72 11.65
N PHE A 164 -20.86 6.51 12.05
CA PHE A 164 -20.12 7.48 12.86
C PHE A 164 -19.97 8.83 12.14
N GLN A 165 -19.57 8.82 10.88
CA GLN A 165 -19.40 10.04 10.09
C GLN A 165 -20.73 10.78 9.89
N MET A 166 -21.83 10.05 9.71
CA MET A 166 -23.16 10.65 9.58
C MET A 166 -23.61 11.33 10.87
N ALA A 167 -23.36 10.70 12.03
CA ALA A 167 -23.78 11.23 13.32
C ALA A 167 -22.83 12.30 13.89
N TYR A 168 -21.52 12.19 13.61
CA TYR A 168 -20.46 13.02 14.21
C TYR A 168 -19.44 13.52 13.18
N PRO A 169 -19.86 14.25 12.12
CA PRO A 169 -18.98 14.66 11.02
C PRO A 169 -17.83 15.61 11.44
N ASP A 170 -17.97 16.29 12.58
CA ASP A 170 -16.95 17.20 13.13
C ASP A 170 -15.85 16.47 13.92
N LEU A 171 -16.07 15.19 14.24
CA LEU A 171 -15.08 14.31 14.86
C LEU A 171 -14.31 13.47 13.83
N CYS A 172 -14.47 13.78 12.54
CA CYS A 172 -13.73 13.14 11.45
C CYS A 172 -12.69 14.08 10.84
N GLU A 173 -11.47 13.58 10.69
CA GLU A 173 -10.42 14.25 9.95
C GLU A 173 -10.59 14.04 8.44
N ASN A 174 -10.57 15.15 7.71
CA ASN A 174 -10.63 15.18 6.26
C ASN A 174 -9.41 15.94 5.76
N LYS A 175 -8.41 15.24 5.22
CA LYS A 175 -7.19 15.89 4.68
C LYS A 175 -7.51 16.85 3.51
N THR A 176 -8.71 16.77 2.93
CA THR A 176 -9.22 17.61 1.84
C THR A 176 -10.01 18.85 2.28
N ARG A 177 -10.33 19.03 3.57
CA ARG A 177 -11.25 20.10 4.03
C ARG A 177 -10.64 21.51 4.16
N LYS A 178 -9.39 21.77 3.73
CA LYS A 178 -8.85 23.13 3.82
C LYS A 178 -9.35 24.11 2.74
N ASN A 179 -10.04 23.70 1.66
CA ASN A 179 -10.73 24.63 0.73
C ASN A 179 -11.61 23.88 -0.32
N LEU A 180 -12.90 23.61 -0.05
CA LEU A 180 -14.00 23.59 -1.06
C LEU A 180 -15.37 23.29 -0.41
N PRO A 181 -16.52 23.78 -0.95
CA PRO A 181 -17.82 23.55 -0.34
C PRO A 181 -18.32 22.12 -0.58
N LEU A 182 -19.17 21.72 0.37
CA LEU A 182 -20.00 20.53 0.47
C LEU A 182 -20.42 19.92 -0.89
N LEU A 183 -19.90 18.72 -1.21
CA LEU A 183 -20.59 17.79 -2.11
C LEU A 183 -21.09 16.62 -1.26
N THR A 184 -22.41 16.56 -1.19
CA THR A 184 -23.23 15.53 -0.58
C THR A 184 -22.77 14.14 -0.97
N SER A 185 -22.53 13.34 0.08
CA SER A 185 -22.49 11.89 0.05
C SER A 185 -23.75 11.36 -0.62
N LEU A 186 -23.59 10.87 -1.85
CA LEU A 186 -24.44 9.83 -2.39
C LEU A 186 -23.57 8.59 -2.41
N SER A 187 -24.06 7.57 -1.71
CA SER A 187 -23.83 6.17 -1.98
C SER A 187 -23.69 5.93 -3.47
N GLN A 188 -22.46 5.97 -3.96
CA GLN A 188 -22.14 5.17 -5.11
C GLN A 188 -21.97 3.75 -4.56
N PRO A 189 -22.63 2.74 -5.16
CA PRO A 189 -22.16 1.38 -5.08
C PRO A 189 -20.67 1.35 -5.46
N CYS A 190 -20.05 0.19 -5.55
CA CYS A 190 -18.99 0.06 -6.54
C CYS A 190 -19.60 0.41 -7.92
N LEU A 191 -19.75 1.70 -8.25
CA LEU A 191 -19.85 2.08 -9.64
C LEU A 191 -18.60 1.46 -10.24
N PRO A 192 -18.70 0.75 -11.36
CA PRO A 192 -17.51 0.47 -12.13
C PRO A 192 -16.80 1.81 -12.23
N ILE A 193 -15.52 1.89 -11.86
CA ILE A 193 -14.72 3.06 -12.22
C ILE A 193 -14.90 3.10 -13.72
N SER A 194 -15.78 3.97 -14.19
CA SER A 194 -16.01 4.21 -15.60
C SER A 194 -14.64 4.63 -16.08
N ASN A 195 -13.90 3.71 -16.68
CA ASN A 195 -12.59 4.01 -17.21
C ASN A 195 -12.89 4.85 -18.44
N ASN A 196 -13.12 6.15 -18.23
CA ASN A 196 -13.50 7.14 -19.23
C ASN A 196 -12.28 7.46 -20.11
N GLY A 197 -11.66 6.43 -20.65
CA GLY A 197 -10.43 6.51 -21.40
C GLY A 197 -9.20 6.93 -20.58
N PRO A 198 -8.13 7.32 -21.29
CA PRO A 198 -6.92 7.81 -20.66
C PRO A 198 -7.16 9.20 -20.05
N THR A 199 -6.51 9.48 -18.93
CA THR A 199 -6.63 10.75 -18.22
C THR A 199 -5.50 11.70 -18.61
N ARG A 200 -5.83 12.92 -19.00
CA ARG A 200 -4.82 13.96 -19.29
C ARG A 200 -4.14 14.47 -18.01
N ILE A 201 -2.84 14.22 -17.85
CA ILE A 201 -2.03 14.64 -16.71
C ILE A 201 -1.32 15.97 -16.97
N LEU A 202 -0.77 16.14 -18.17
CA LEU A 202 -0.20 17.39 -18.69
C LEU A 202 -0.74 17.62 -20.11
N PRO A 203 -0.57 18.82 -20.72
CA PRO A 203 -1.11 19.10 -22.06
C PRO A 203 -0.76 18.04 -23.12
N PHE A 204 0.44 17.46 -23.05
CA PHE A 204 0.94 16.44 -23.97
C PHE A 204 1.02 15.02 -23.36
N LEU A 205 0.60 14.82 -22.11
CA LEU A 205 0.81 13.58 -21.36
C LEU A 205 -0.50 13.02 -20.82
N TYR A 206 -0.83 11.81 -21.25
CA TYR A 206 -1.96 11.03 -20.79
C TYR A 206 -1.51 9.82 -19.96
N LEU A 207 -2.32 9.43 -18.98
CA LEU A 207 -2.16 8.23 -18.15
C LEU A 207 -3.34 7.29 -18.38
N GLY A 208 -3.07 6.05 -18.75
CA GLY A 208 -4.12 5.06 -19.03
C GLY A 208 -3.77 3.61 -18.71
N SER A 209 -4.68 2.74 -19.12
CA SER A 209 -4.61 1.28 -19.07
C SER A 209 -4.21 0.69 -20.43
N GLN A 210 -4.03 -0.64 -20.50
CA GLN A 210 -3.80 -1.33 -21.76
C GLN A 210 -5.00 -1.18 -22.70
N HIS A 211 -6.22 -1.20 -22.14
CA HIS A 211 -7.43 -1.03 -22.93
C HIS A 211 -7.43 0.33 -23.67
N ASP A 212 -7.01 1.38 -22.96
CA ASP A 212 -6.91 2.74 -23.52
C ASP A 212 -5.83 2.82 -24.61
N ALA A 213 -4.66 2.23 -24.38
CA ALA A 213 -3.55 2.23 -25.32
C ALA A 213 -3.83 1.41 -26.61
N MET A 214 -4.65 0.36 -26.51
CA MET A 214 -5.04 -0.46 -27.66
C MET A 214 -6.20 0.13 -28.48
N ASN A 215 -6.81 1.22 -28.03
CA ASN A 215 -7.94 1.86 -28.70
C ASN A 215 -7.47 2.95 -29.68
N ARG A 216 -7.42 2.62 -30.98
CA ARG A 216 -6.91 3.50 -32.04
C ARG A 216 -7.71 4.81 -32.15
N GLU A 217 -9.03 4.72 -32.11
CA GLU A 217 -9.94 5.85 -32.27
C GLU A 217 -9.78 6.83 -31.11
N LEU A 218 -9.66 6.29 -29.88
CA LEU A 218 -9.43 7.07 -28.68
C LEU A 218 -8.09 7.81 -28.72
N LEU A 219 -6.99 7.12 -29.07
CA LEU A 219 -5.69 7.78 -29.20
C LEU A 219 -5.72 8.87 -30.28
N ARG A 220 -6.35 8.61 -31.43
CA ARG A 220 -6.54 9.62 -32.49
C ARG A 220 -7.32 10.84 -31.98
N SER A 221 -8.41 10.64 -31.26
CA SER A 221 -9.25 11.74 -30.75
C SER A 221 -8.50 12.66 -29.78
N HIS A 222 -7.47 12.14 -29.09
CA HIS A 222 -6.60 12.88 -28.19
C HIS A 222 -5.25 13.27 -28.80
N ASN A 223 -5.06 13.06 -30.11
CA ASN A 223 -3.80 13.28 -30.84
C ASN A 223 -2.59 12.54 -30.24
N ILE A 224 -2.82 11.42 -29.55
CA ILE A 224 -1.77 10.61 -28.95
C ILE A 224 -1.06 9.82 -30.06
N THR A 225 0.24 10.06 -30.18
CA THR A 225 1.11 9.49 -31.22
C THR A 225 2.32 8.76 -30.66
N TYR A 226 2.56 8.86 -29.34
CA TYR A 226 3.65 8.21 -28.62
C TYR A 226 3.12 7.35 -27.48
N GLU A 227 3.80 6.23 -27.21
CA GLU A 227 3.43 5.28 -26.16
C GLU A 227 4.62 4.93 -25.29
N LEU A 228 4.44 5.10 -23.98
CA LEU A 228 5.32 4.58 -22.94
C LEU A 228 4.62 3.46 -22.19
N ASN A 229 4.98 2.23 -22.53
CA ASN A 229 4.41 1.01 -21.97
C ASN A 229 5.23 0.52 -20.77
N VAL A 230 4.66 0.61 -19.57
CA VAL A 230 5.27 0.21 -18.31
C VAL A 230 4.77 -1.18 -17.90
N SER A 231 5.07 -2.17 -18.72
CA SER A 231 4.71 -3.57 -18.47
C SER A 231 5.62 -4.55 -19.22
N THR A 232 5.65 -5.78 -18.72
CA THR A 232 6.24 -6.94 -19.37
C THR A 232 5.31 -7.58 -20.41
N THR A 233 3.99 -7.51 -20.20
CA THR A 233 3.01 -8.33 -20.94
C THR A 233 2.10 -7.57 -21.89
N CYS A 234 1.85 -6.27 -21.69
CA CYS A 234 0.91 -5.54 -22.56
C CYS A 234 1.51 -5.42 -23.97
N PRO A 235 0.79 -5.78 -25.04
CA PRO A 235 1.30 -5.70 -26.40
C PRO A 235 1.56 -4.25 -26.83
N LYS A 236 2.41 -4.06 -27.84
CA LYS A 236 2.51 -2.78 -28.56
C LYS A 236 1.42 -2.76 -29.64
N PRO A 237 0.59 -1.71 -29.76
CA PRO A 237 -0.35 -1.58 -30.86
C PRO A 237 0.36 -1.35 -32.21
N ASP A 238 -0.13 -1.98 -33.27
CA ASP A 238 0.47 -1.90 -34.62
C ASP A 238 0.44 -0.48 -35.22
N PHE A 239 -0.47 0.37 -34.74
CA PHE A 239 -0.61 1.75 -35.22
C PHE A 239 0.35 2.74 -34.57
N ILE A 240 1.11 2.33 -33.56
CA ILE A 240 2.20 3.14 -32.99
C ILE A 240 3.50 2.75 -33.67
N LYS A 241 4.16 3.74 -34.29
CA LYS A 241 5.48 3.57 -34.94
C LYS A 241 6.52 3.13 -33.91
N ASP A 242 7.48 2.31 -34.32
CA ASP A 242 8.56 1.87 -33.43
C ASP A 242 9.39 3.03 -32.87
N SER A 243 9.60 4.08 -33.67
CA SER A 243 10.28 5.30 -33.23
C SER A 243 9.51 6.10 -32.19
N HIS A 244 8.22 5.83 -32.00
CA HIS A 244 7.33 6.53 -31.06
C HIS A 244 6.97 5.66 -29.84
N PHE A 245 7.55 4.47 -29.74
CA PHE A 245 7.25 3.50 -28.69
C PHE A 245 8.45 3.32 -27.75
N MET A 246 8.19 3.27 -26.45
CA MET A 246 9.16 2.82 -25.46
C MET A 246 8.53 1.87 -24.46
N ARG A 247 9.25 0.78 -24.15
CA ARG A 247 8.87 -0.16 -23.09
C ARG A 247 9.79 -0.05 -21.87
N ILE A 248 9.19 -0.08 -20.69
CA ILE A 248 9.84 -0.34 -19.41
C ILE A 248 9.28 -1.69 -18.90
N PRO A 249 10.05 -2.80 -19.03
CA PRO A 249 9.55 -4.14 -18.77
C PRO A 249 9.55 -4.46 -17.28
N VAL A 250 8.55 -3.93 -16.54
CA VAL A 250 8.45 -4.07 -15.09
C VAL A 250 7.12 -4.69 -14.65
N ASN A 251 7.19 -5.62 -13.71
CA ASN A 251 6.01 -6.21 -13.04
C ASN A 251 5.52 -5.33 -11.88
N ASP A 252 4.25 -5.48 -11.52
CA ASP A 252 3.65 -4.72 -10.42
C ASP A 252 3.73 -5.49 -9.11
N ASN A 253 4.92 -5.54 -8.52
CA ASN A 253 5.15 -6.26 -7.26
C ASN A 253 6.13 -5.50 -6.36
N TYR A 254 6.36 -6.04 -5.16
CA TYR A 254 7.12 -5.39 -4.09
C TYR A 254 8.65 -5.45 -4.28
N SER A 255 9.18 -6.21 -5.24
CA SER A 255 10.62 -6.37 -5.45
C SER A 255 11.16 -5.64 -6.70
N GLU A 256 10.28 -5.20 -7.59
CA GLU A 256 10.65 -4.59 -8.86
C GLU A 256 11.14 -3.14 -8.71
N LYS A 257 12.00 -2.70 -9.63
CA LYS A 257 12.61 -1.36 -9.58
C LYS A 257 12.23 -0.53 -10.82
N LEU A 258 11.46 0.54 -10.60
CA LEU A 258 11.19 1.59 -11.58
C LEU A 258 12.19 2.74 -11.52
N LEU A 259 12.77 3.00 -10.34
CA LEU A 259 13.70 4.11 -10.10
C LEU A 259 14.82 4.21 -11.16
N PRO A 260 15.52 3.12 -11.55
CA PRO A 260 16.57 3.21 -12.57
C PRO A 260 16.07 3.62 -13.96
N TYR A 261 14.77 3.47 -14.23
CA TYR A 261 14.17 3.82 -15.51
C TYR A 261 13.66 5.26 -15.56
N PHE A 262 13.51 5.96 -14.44
CA PHE A 262 12.97 7.32 -14.43
C PHE A 262 13.74 8.30 -15.32
N PRO A 263 15.08 8.35 -15.34
CA PRO A 263 15.81 9.24 -16.26
C PRO A 263 15.46 8.96 -17.73
N LYS A 264 15.44 7.69 -18.12
CA LYS A 264 15.09 7.27 -19.50
C LYS A 264 13.64 7.59 -19.84
N ALA A 265 12.71 7.32 -18.92
CA ALA A 265 11.29 7.65 -19.03
C ALA A 265 11.07 9.15 -19.25
N CYS A 266 11.69 9.96 -18.41
CA CYS A 266 11.56 11.41 -18.48
C CYS A 266 12.16 11.97 -19.78
N ASN A 267 13.33 11.50 -20.19
CA ASN A 267 13.96 11.95 -21.44
C ASN A 267 13.14 11.58 -22.68
N PHE A 268 12.44 10.44 -22.66
CA PHE A 268 11.49 10.10 -23.72
C PHE A 268 10.33 11.10 -23.75
N LEU A 269 9.71 11.39 -22.60
CA LEU A 269 8.59 12.33 -22.51
C LEU A 269 8.97 13.77 -22.83
N ASP A 270 10.18 14.21 -22.47
CA ASP A 270 10.73 15.51 -22.84
C ASP A 270 10.85 15.64 -24.36
N LYS A 271 11.36 14.61 -25.05
CA LYS A 271 11.42 14.60 -26.53
C LYS A 271 10.04 14.68 -27.16
N VAL A 272 9.03 13.99 -26.60
CA VAL A 272 7.65 14.09 -27.08
C VAL A 272 7.11 15.50 -26.92
N ARG A 273 7.35 16.13 -25.77
CA ARG A 273 6.96 17.52 -25.52
C ARG A 273 7.63 18.48 -26.50
N GLU A 274 8.93 18.34 -26.68
CA GLU A 274 9.75 19.20 -27.55
C GLU A 274 9.38 19.06 -29.04
N SER A 275 8.93 17.88 -29.47
CA SER A 275 8.40 17.67 -30.81
C SER A 275 6.93 18.08 -30.98
N SER A 276 6.32 18.69 -29.95
CA SER A 276 4.87 18.98 -29.91
C SER A 276 3.98 17.75 -30.14
N GLY A 277 4.50 16.57 -29.81
CA GLY A 277 3.75 15.31 -29.82
C GLY A 277 2.90 15.14 -28.58
N CYS A 278 2.15 14.04 -28.53
CA CYS A 278 1.37 13.67 -27.34
C CYS A 278 1.58 12.19 -27.01
N ALA A 279 1.85 11.90 -25.74
CA ALA A 279 2.17 10.57 -25.23
C ALA A 279 1.06 10.03 -24.32
N ILE A 280 0.88 8.71 -24.37
CA ILE A 280 0.24 7.94 -23.31
C ILE A 280 1.28 7.14 -22.53
N VAL A 281 1.26 7.25 -21.21
CA VAL A 281 1.97 6.34 -20.30
C VAL A 281 0.94 5.36 -19.76
N HIS A 282 1.14 4.07 -19.99
CA HIS A 282 0.18 3.07 -19.56
C HIS A 282 0.85 1.81 -19.02
N CYS A 283 0.07 1.02 -18.28
CA CYS A 283 0.42 -0.33 -17.89
C CYS A 283 -0.81 -1.21 -18.13
N LEU A 284 -1.00 -2.30 -17.39
CA LEU A 284 -2.20 -3.12 -17.54
C LEU A 284 -3.47 -2.34 -17.15
N ALA A 285 -3.54 -1.84 -15.91
CA ALA A 285 -4.75 -1.22 -15.35
C ALA A 285 -4.69 0.32 -15.25
N GLY A 286 -3.52 0.94 -15.45
CA GLY A 286 -3.38 2.39 -15.29
C GLY A 286 -3.49 2.87 -13.83
N ILE A 287 -3.09 2.03 -12.87
CA ILE A 287 -3.25 2.26 -11.43
C ILE A 287 -1.90 2.48 -10.73
N SER A 288 -0.93 1.58 -10.92
CA SER A 288 0.32 1.56 -10.13
C SER A 288 1.57 1.90 -10.96
N ARG A 289 2.04 1.00 -11.84
CA ARG A 289 3.28 1.19 -12.64
C ARG A 289 3.31 2.47 -13.47
N SER A 290 2.34 2.67 -14.36
CA SER A 290 2.27 3.86 -15.22
C SER A 290 1.99 5.13 -14.43
N ALA A 291 1.18 5.04 -13.37
CA ALA A 291 0.96 6.16 -12.47
C ALA A 291 2.26 6.59 -11.78
N THR A 292 3.08 5.64 -11.33
CA THR A 292 4.39 5.91 -10.73
C THR A 292 5.29 6.66 -11.69
N VAL A 293 5.37 6.23 -12.96
CA VAL A 293 6.17 6.92 -13.99
C VAL A 293 5.63 8.32 -14.29
N ALA A 294 4.31 8.49 -14.35
CA ALA A 294 3.68 9.79 -14.53
C ALA A 294 3.97 10.74 -13.35
N ILE A 295 3.92 10.25 -12.11
CA ILE A 295 4.28 11.02 -10.91
C ILE A 295 5.76 11.42 -10.96
N ALA A 296 6.66 10.49 -11.24
CA ALA A 296 8.09 10.78 -11.36
C ALA A 296 8.38 11.86 -12.41
N TYR A 297 7.68 11.82 -13.55
CA TYR A 297 7.79 12.86 -14.56
C TYR A 297 7.29 14.21 -14.06
N VAL A 298 6.13 14.25 -13.39
CA VAL A 298 5.58 15.48 -12.79
C VAL A 298 6.55 16.07 -11.75
N MET A 299 7.15 15.25 -10.90
CA MET A 299 8.16 15.70 -9.93
C MET A 299 9.30 16.45 -10.61
N ARG A 300 9.91 15.84 -11.64
CA ARG A 300 11.03 16.43 -12.38
C ARG A 300 10.61 17.66 -13.19
N HIS A 301 9.49 17.57 -13.89
CA HIS A 301 9.07 18.58 -14.86
C HIS A 301 8.47 19.82 -14.20
N LEU A 302 7.62 19.64 -13.19
CA LEU A 302 6.97 20.73 -12.45
C LEU A 302 7.71 21.11 -11.16
N LYS A 303 8.86 20.48 -10.90
CA LYS A 303 9.67 20.68 -9.68
C LYS A 303 8.85 20.48 -8.40
N MET A 304 8.07 19.41 -8.37
CA MET A 304 7.21 19.06 -7.24
C MET A 304 7.87 18.00 -6.35
N SER A 305 7.59 18.08 -5.04
CA SER A 305 7.87 16.99 -4.11
C SER A 305 7.14 15.71 -4.53
N SER A 306 7.57 14.55 -4.02
CA SER A 306 6.89 13.28 -4.33
C SER A 306 5.43 13.30 -3.89
N ASP A 307 5.13 13.93 -2.74
CA ASP A 307 3.78 14.08 -2.19
C ASP A 307 2.92 15.05 -3.02
N ASP A 308 3.44 16.22 -3.39
CA ASP A 308 2.73 17.18 -4.24
C ASP A 308 2.44 16.60 -5.62
N ALA A 309 3.43 15.93 -6.22
CA ALA A 309 3.27 15.28 -7.52
C ALA A 309 2.26 14.13 -7.46
N TYR A 310 2.29 13.33 -6.40
CA TYR A 310 1.28 12.29 -6.16
C TYR A 310 -0.12 12.89 -6.09
N ARG A 311 -0.32 13.92 -5.25
CA ARG A 311 -1.61 14.63 -5.11
C ARG A 311 -2.08 15.25 -6.43
N TYR A 312 -1.16 15.84 -7.19
CA TYR A 312 -1.46 16.40 -8.51
C TYR A 312 -2.01 15.33 -9.47
N VAL A 313 -1.34 14.19 -9.61
CA VAL A 313 -1.82 13.11 -10.50
C VAL A 313 -3.10 12.47 -9.95
N LYS A 314 -3.21 12.29 -8.62
CA LYS A 314 -4.38 11.72 -7.95
C LYS A 314 -5.63 12.58 -8.14
N SER A 315 -5.49 13.91 -8.10
CA SER A 315 -6.61 14.84 -8.34
C SER A 315 -7.19 14.72 -9.74
N LYS A 316 -6.39 14.29 -10.72
CA LYS A 316 -6.80 14.08 -12.12
C LYS A 316 -7.32 12.68 -12.35
N ARG A 317 -6.65 11.67 -11.78
CA ARG A 317 -7.01 10.25 -11.89
C ARG A 317 -7.13 9.64 -10.49
N ALA A 318 -8.34 9.71 -9.93
CA ALA A 318 -8.63 9.23 -8.57
C ALA A 318 -8.32 7.73 -8.36
N SER A 319 -8.29 6.92 -9.43
CA SER A 319 -8.00 5.49 -9.34
C SER A 319 -6.52 5.13 -9.17
N ILE A 320 -5.58 6.09 -9.29
CA ILE A 320 -4.17 5.74 -9.10
C ILE A 320 -3.90 5.25 -7.69
N SER A 321 -3.08 4.21 -7.59
CA SER A 321 -2.62 3.62 -6.35
C SER A 321 -1.32 2.84 -6.62
N PRO A 322 -0.18 3.54 -6.80
CA PRO A 322 1.15 2.92 -6.76
C PRO A 322 1.29 1.99 -5.56
N ASN A 323 1.93 0.85 -5.76
CA ASN A 323 2.26 -0.03 -4.64
C ASN A 323 3.30 0.65 -3.70
N PHE A 324 3.39 0.18 -2.46
CA PHE A 324 4.28 0.78 -1.45
C PHE A 324 5.76 0.79 -1.85
N ASN A 325 6.23 -0.24 -2.56
CA ASN A 325 7.60 -0.29 -3.05
C ASN A 325 7.87 0.84 -4.06
N PHE A 326 6.93 1.11 -4.97
CA PHE A 326 7.04 2.23 -5.91
C PHE A 326 6.90 3.60 -5.25
N LEU A 327 6.06 3.74 -4.21
CA LEU A 327 6.03 4.96 -3.40
C LEU A 327 7.38 5.23 -2.73
N GLY A 328 8.01 4.20 -2.14
CA GLY A 328 9.37 4.32 -1.58
C GLY A 328 10.41 4.73 -2.63
N GLN A 329 10.27 4.27 -3.87
CA GLN A 329 11.14 4.67 -4.97
C GLN A 329 10.92 6.11 -5.43
N LEU A 330 9.70 6.64 -5.35
CA LEU A 330 9.44 8.07 -5.62
C LEU A 330 10.09 8.95 -4.56
N LEU A 331 10.04 8.56 -3.28
CA LEU A 331 10.75 9.27 -2.21
C LEU A 331 12.26 9.29 -2.44
N GLU A 332 12.85 8.16 -2.86
CA GLU A 332 14.27 8.13 -3.20
C GLU A 332 14.58 8.98 -4.44
N TYR A 333 13.70 8.98 -5.45
CA TYR A 333 13.87 9.84 -6.61
C TYR A 333 13.84 11.32 -6.25
N GLU A 334 12.98 11.72 -5.32
CA GLU A 334 12.94 13.09 -4.80
C GLU A 334 14.28 13.51 -4.19
N ARG A 335 14.93 12.61 -3.44
CA ARG A 335 16.29 12.85 -2.92
C ARG A 335 17.30 13.01 -4.04
N GLN A 336 17.23 12.19 -5.10
CA GLN A 336 18.08 12.33 -6.29
C GLN A 336 17.86 13.69 -6.97
N LEU A 337 16.62 14.09 -7.20
CA LEU A 337 16.28 15.38 -7.82
C LEU A 337 16.78 16.58 -7.00
N ARG A 338 16.78 16.51 -5.67
CA ARG A 338 17.39 17.53 -4.80
C ARG A 338 18.91 17.57 -4.94
N ARG A 339 19.58 16.41 -4.95
CA ARG A 339 21.04 16.32 -5.19
C ARG A 339 21.42 16.92 -6.55
N ASP A 340 20.60 16.65 -7.57
CA ASP A 340 20.76 17.15 -8.93
C ASP A 340 20.32 18.63 -9.09
N ARG A 341 19.88 19.28 -7.99
CA ARG A 341 19.41 20.67 -7.95
C ARG A 341 18.24 20.96 -8.91
N ILE A 342 17.42 19.95 -9.18
CA ILE A 342 16.17 20.08 -9.94
C ILE A 342 15.05 20.56 -9.01
N LEU A 343 15.05 20.05 -7.76
CA LEU A 343 14.18 20.51 -6.67
C LEU A 343 14.98 21.38 -5.71
N ASP A 344 14.33 22.41 -5.16
CA ASP A 344 14.93 23.23 -4.10
C ASP A 344 15.14 22.40 -2.82
N SER A 345 16.21 22.71 -2.09
CA SER A 345 16.43 22.16 -0.76
C SER A 345 15.31 22.61 0.19
N CYS A 346 14.79 21.69 1.00
CA CYS A 346 13.83 22.07 2.04
C CYS A 346 14.47 23.14 2.96
N PRO A 347 13.73 24.18 3.38
CA PRO A 347 14.27 25.21 4.29
C PRO A 347 14.70 24.73 5.68
N ASN A 348 14.60 23.43 6.00
CA ASN A 348 14.93 22.89 7.32
C ASN A 348 15.72 21.57 7.18
N GLU A 349 17.01 21.67 6.86
CA GLU A 349 18.00 20.80 7.49
C GLU A 349 18.84 21.71 8.38
N CYS A 350 18.65 21.62 9.69
CA CYS A 350 19.57 22.22 10.65
C CYS A 350 20.95 21.65 10.35
N THR A 351 21.80 22.46 9.72
CA THR A 351 23.22 22.18 9.53
C THR A 351 23.85 21.96 10.90
N SER A 352 24.09 20.70 11.26
CA SER A 352 25.11 20.36 12.24
C SER A 352 26.45 20.90 11.71
N ALA A 353 27.03 21.82 12.47
CA ALA A 353 28.24 22.56 12.13
C ALA A 353 29.40 21.66 11.66
N PRO A 354 30.26 22.12 10.74
CA PRO A 354 31.50 21.43 10.45
C PRO A 354 32.49 21.63 11.62
N SER A 355 32.83 20.53 12.28
CA SER A 355 33.97 20.49 13.20
C SER A 355 35.27 20.47 12.39
N SER A 356 35.92 21.63 12.24
CA SER A 356 37.34 21.70 11.93
C SER A 356 38.08 22.42 13.05
N PHE A 357 38.61 21.63 13.98
CA PHE A 357 39.71 22.04 14.83
C PHE A 357 40.92 22.33 13.92
N SER A 358 41.34 23.59 13.86
CA SER A 358 42.69 23.96 13.45
C SER A 358 43.27 24.83 14.56
N THR A 359 44.11 24.21 15.39
CA THR A 359 45.02 24.90 16.28
C THR A 359 46.14 25.49 15.44
N SER A 360 46.17 26.82 15.30
CA SER A 360 47.37 27.54 14.89
C SER A 360 47.70 28.57 15.97
N SER A 361 48.73 28.24 16.73
CA SER A 361 49.42 29.11 17.67
C SER A 361 50.01 30.29 16.89
N VAL A 362 49.63 31.52 17.23
CA VAL A 362 50.31 32.73 16.76
C VAL A 362 50.99 33.39 17.96
N MET A 363 52.30 33.44 17.85
CA MET A 363 53.28 34.04 18.75
C MET A 363 53.02 35.53 18.98
N LEU A 364 53.23 35.93 20.23
CA LEU A 364 53.43 37.32 20.67
C LEU A 364 54.85 37.80 20.33
N GLN A 365 54.94 38.92 19.62
CA GLN A 365 56.05 39.90 19.53
C GLN A 365 55.52 41.05 18.65
N GLY A 366 55.54 42.34 18.96
CA GLY A 366 56.08 43.14 20.05
C GLY A 366 56.39 44.55 19.50
N CYS A 367 55.95 45.59 20.22
CA CYS A 367 56.47 46.98 20.23
C CYS A 367 56.18 47.93 19.03
N PRO A 368 56.23 49.27 19.22
CA PRO A 368 56.81 50.04 20.35
C PRO A 368 55.84 50.49 21.44
#